data_AF-A0A830HB04-F1
#
_entry.id   AF-A0A830HB04-F1
#
_cell.length_a   1.000
_cell.length_b   1.000
_cell.length_c   1.000
_cell.angle_alpha   90.00
_cell.angle_beta   90.00
_cell.angle_gamma   90.00
#
_symmetry.space_group_name_H-M   'P 1'
#
loop_
_entity.id
_entity.type
_entity.pdbx_description
1 polymer ?
#
loop_
_entity_poly.entity_id
_entity_poly.type
_entity_poly.pdbx_seq_one_letter_code
_entity_poly.pdbx_strand_id
1 'polypeptide(L)'
;MGEKRERQSSVGCLNNCWIMKPGGKSRGRGVSVIRTLGRLQQIERDSLQATGGEQTTRWVVQKYIEKPLLVHDRKFDLRQWILVTSWSPLTIWWFDECYVRFCAEDYDGTDTENKFKHLSNNSIAKHSTNFNTRCIGEGNMWDQETFACHLRLVGGDASSNDGWTDDPWSDVVLPKMQRAAVNALRSAEGSIPNTQHGCFALYGLDYALSASGPDPWLLEVNSSPCLEHSTPVTARLVPRMMESLARVVVDGSDRHAAGDYGGFSLLYRGPAKAVHIPSYSLNAGTLEVVGHGLISTGDGSVDRPPSRPKTTAAGGLMGVLPAVMSVKRRHHSVSPRKRPSTTSGAATIPRVVPVAS
;
A
#
# COMPACT_ATOMS: atom_id res chain seq x y z
N MET A 1 32.31 -3.35 -27.75
CA MET A 1 31.84 -3.27 -26.35
C MET A 1 31.07 -1.98 -26.21
N GLY A 2 29.75 -2.02 -26.00
CA GLY A 2 28.98 -0.79 -25.76
C GLY A 2 29.30 -0.26 -24.37
N GLU A 3 29.62 1.03 -24.24
CA GLU A 3 29.74 1.68 -22.94
C GLU A 3 28.47 1.41 -22.13
N LYS A 4 28.63 0.82 -20.94
CA LYS A 4 27.54 0.78 -19.95
C LYS A 4 27.28 2.22 -19.52
N ARG A 5 26.35 2.88 -20.22
CA ARG A 5 25.86 4.21 -19.82
C ARG A 5 25.37 4.10 -18.37
N GLU A 6 25.99 4.87 -17.49
CA GLU A 6 25.69 4.85 -16.06
C GLU A 6 24.26 5.39 -15.85
N ARG A 7 23.31 4.50 -15.56
CA ARG A 7 21.86 4.84 -15.55
C ARG A 7 21.49 5.93 -14.55
N GLN A 8 22.32 6.21 -13.55
CA GLN A 8 22.10 7.24 -12.54
C GLN A 8 22.68 8.62 -12.93
N SER A 9 23.33 8.76 -14.10
CA SER A 9 23.83 10.06 -14.56
C SER A 9 22.72 11.11 -14.70
N SER A 10 21.49 10.66 -15.02
CA SER A 10 20.27 11.49 -15.14
C SER A 10 19.80 12.08 -13.82
N VAL A 11 20.18 11.48 -12.69
CA VAL A 11 19.73 11.86 -11.35
C VAL A 11 20.55 13.05 -10.80
N GLY A 12 21.69 13.34 -11.42
CA GLY A 12 22.63 14.38 -11.02
C GLY A 12 23.57 13.93 -9.89
N CYS A 13 24.85 14.28 -10.02
CA CYS A 13 25.91 14.05 -9.03
C CYS A 13 26.71 15.34 -8.76
N LEU A 14 26.08 16.52 -8.84
CA LEU A 14 26.78 17.80 -8.80
C LEU A 14 27.31 18.13 -7.41
N ASN A 15 26.50 17.86 -6.38
CA ASN A 15 26.71 18.30 -5.01
C ASN A 15 26.91 17.12 -4.05
N ASN A 16 27.04 15.90 -4.59
CA ASN A 16 27.15 14.65 -3.82
C ASN A 16 26.06 14.52 -2.74
N CYS A 17 24.82 14.84 -3.11
CA CYS A 17 23.70 14.77 -2.17
C CYS A 17 23.22 13.32 -2.01
N TRP A 18 22.95 12.95 -0.76
CA TRP A 18 22.37 11.68 -0.33
C TRP A 18 21.17 11.97 0.57
N ILE A 19 20.14 11.12 0.50
CA ILE A 19 18.99 11.18 1.39
C ILE A 19 19.08 10.04 2.39
N MET A 20 19.03 10.41 3.66
CA MET A 20 19.07 9.49 4.80
C MET A 20 17.65 9.30 5.31
N LYS A 21 17.18 8.05 5.33
CA LYS A 21 15.82 7.66 5.71
C LYS A 21 15.87 6.69 6.90
N PRO A 22 15.26 7.00 8.05
CA PRO A 22 15.19 6.07 9.17
C PRO A 22 14.20 4.93 8.87
N GLY A 23 14.60 3.71 9.18
CA GLY A 23 13.75 2.52 9.10
C GLY A 23 12.62 2.57 10.13
N GLY A 24 11.47 2.01 9.76
CA GLY A 24 10.29 1.92 10.66
C GLY A 24 9.60 3.25 10.95
N LYS A 25 10.02 4.36 10.33
CA LYS A 25 9.33 5.64 10.39
C LYS A 25 8.57 5.91 9.09
N SER A 26 7.58 6.79 9.17
CA SER A 26 6.73 7.21 8.06
C SER A 26 6.47 8.72 8.13
N ARG A 27 5.83 9.28 7.10
CA ARG A 27 5.44 10.71 7.01
C ARG A 27 6.64 11.67 6.90
N GLY A 28 7.75 11.19 6.35
CA GLY A 28 9.00 11.93 6.19
C GLY A 28 9.72 12.29 7.50
N ARG A 29 9.31 11.71 8.64
CA ARG A 29 9.91 11.99 9.95
C ARG A 29 11.35 11.50 10.02
N GLY A 30 12.26 12.41 10.37
CA GLY A 30 13.69 12.12 10.50
C GLY A 30 14.42 11.95 9.17
N VAL A 31 13.77 12.20 8.04
CA VAL A 31 14.42 12.24 6.73
C VAL A 31 15.25 13.50 6.61
N SER A 32 16.48 13.35 6.14
CA SER A 32 17.44 14.43 5.98
C SER A 32 18.22 14.27 4.68
N VAL A 33 18.49 15.38 3.99
CA VAL A 33 19.43 15.41 2.86
C VAL A 33 20.80 15.80 3.40
N ILE A 34 21.83 15.07 3.01
CA ILE A 34 23.21 15.23 3.49
C ILE A 34 24.17 15.25 2.30
N ARG A 35 25.31 15.93 2.45
CA ARG A 35 26.39 15.98 1.44
C ARG A 35 27.70 15.37 1.88
N THR A 36 27.90 15.26 3.19
CA THR A 36 29.17 14.88 3.78
C THR A 36 29.01 13.69 4.70
N LEU A 37 30.03 12.83 4.73
CA LEU A 37 30.09 11.70 5.66
C LEU A 37 30.12 12.19 7.11
N GLY A 38 30.76 13.33 7.39
CA GLY A 38 30.79 13.93 8.73
C GLY A 38 29.39 14.26 9.25
N ARG A 39 28.48 14.75 8.40
CA ARG A 39 27.08 14.99 8.80
C ARG A 39 26.34 13.68 9.09
N LEU A 40 26.59 12.63 8.31
CA LEU A 40 26.03 11.29 8.56
C LEU A 40 26.47 10.77 9.94
N GLN A 41 27.77 10.83 10.23
CA GLN A 41 28.35 10.41 11.50
C GLN A 41 27.85 11.25 12.68
N GLN A 42 27.56 12.54 12.46
CA GLN A 42 26.94 13.39 13.48
C GLN A 42 25.51 12.90 13.79
N ILE A 43 24.69 12.67 12.76
CA ILE A 43 23.30 12.19 12.95
C ILE A 43 23.28 10.84 13.67
N GLU A 44 24.21 9.94 13.33
CA GLU A 44 24.35 8.64 14.01
C GLU A 44 24.71 8.82 15.50
N ARG A 45 25.70 9.67 15.81
CA ARG A 45 26.08 9.98 17.20
C ARG A 45 24.95 10.62 17.99
N ASP A 46 24.25 11.60 17.41
CA ASP A 46 23.12 12.26 18.06
C ASP A 46 21.99 11.26 18.33
N SER A 47 21.73 10.35 17.38
CA SER A 47 20.74 9.28 17.57
C SER A 47 21.13 8.32 18.68
N LEU A 48 22.41 7.96 18.80
CA LEU A 48 22.91 7.08 19.85
C LEU A 48 22.84 7.71 21.23
N GLN A 49 23.17 9.00 21.33
CA GLN A 49 23.06 9.74 22.59
C GLN A 49 21.60 9.83 23.03
N ALA A 50 20.67 10.10 22.11
CA ALA A 50 19.25 10.18 22.40
C ALA A 50 18.64 8.85 22.87
N THR A 51 19.20 7.71 22.49
CA THR A 51 18.75 6.37 22.89
C THR A 51 19.55 5.77 24.05
N GLY A 52 20.37 6.56 24.74
CA GLY A 52 21.17 6.07 25.87
C GLY A 52 22.23 5.04 25.47
N GLY A 53 22.72 5.08 24.23
CA GLY A 53 23.74 4.18 23.69
C GLY A 53 23.20 2.95 22.95
N GLU A 54 21.88 2.75 22.89
CA GLU A 54 21.30 1.63 22.15
C GLU A 54 21.12 1.95 20.65
N GLN A 55 21.79 1.20 19.78
CA GLN A 55 21.58 1.21 18.32
C GLN A 55 20.21 0.57 17.97
N THR A 56 19.12 1.32 18.11
CA THR A 56 17.77 0.81 17.81
C THR A 56 17.28 1.19 16.41
N THR A 57 17.86 2.22 15.79
CA THR A 57 17.37 2.76 14.51
C THR A 57 18.25 2.34 13.35
N ARG A 58 17.69 1.56 12.41
CA ARG A 58 18.33 1.26 11.12
C ARG A 58 18.09 2.41 10.15
N TRP A 59 19.01 2.63 9.21
CA TRP A 59 18.90 3.70 8.23
C TRP A 59 19.17 3.19 6.81
N VAL A 60 18.54 3.83 5.84
CA VAL A 60 18.89 3.71 4.42
C VAL A 60 19.51 5.02 3.97
N VAL A 61 20.69 4.94 3.34
CA VAL A 61 21.34 6.06 2.69
C VAL A 61 21.23 5.82 1.18
N GLN A 62 20.51 6.70 0.51
CA GLN A 62 20.17 6.57 -0.91
C GLN A 62 20.67 7.79 -1.67
N LYS A 63 21.18 7.61 -2.90
CA LYS A 63 21.59 8.74 -3.74
C LYS A 63 20.39 9.68 -3.93
N TYR A 64 20.57 10.97 -3.64
CA TYR A 64 19.53 11.96 -3.81
C TYR A 64 19.39 12.37 -5.28
N ILE A 65 18.15 12.61 -5.71
CA ILE A 65 17.83 13.19 -7.02
C ILE A 65 18.07 14.69 -6.96
N GLU A 66 19.23 15.11 -7.46
CA GLU A 66 19.70 16.49 -7.47
C GLU A 66 19.15 17.30 -8.65
N LYS A 67 18.73 16.60 -9.71
CA LYS A 67 18.07 17.21 -10.88
C LYS A 67 16.66 16.60 -11.05
N PRO A 68 15.73 16.84 -10.13
CA PRO A 68 14.34 16.41 -10.32
C PRO A 68 13.69 17.23 -11.43
N LEU A 69 12.69 16.66 -12.10
CA LEU A 69 11.76 17.46 -12.89
C LEU A 69 11.04 18.41 -11.93
N LEU A 70 10.90 19.68 -12.34
CA LEU A 70 10.23 20.71 -11.57
C LEU A 70 8.98 21.18 -12.30
N VAL A 71 7.97 21.56 -11.53
CA VAL A 71 6.75 22.19 -12.03
C VAL A 71 6.60 23.50 -11.26
N HIS A 72 6.60 24.63 -11.95
CA HIS A 72 6.64 25.96 -11.34
C HIS A 72 7.69 26.06 -10.22
N ASP A 73 8.92 25.60 -10.53
CA ASP A 73 10.07 25.54 -9.63
C ASP A 73 9.89 24.69 -8.36
N ARG A 74 8.77 23.97 -8.23
CA ARG A 74 8.53 23.03 -7.12
C ARG A 74 8.93 21.62 -7.49
N LYS A 75 9.65 20.99 -6.57
CA LYS A 75 9.88 19.54 -6.58
C LYS A 75 8.59 18.82 -6.21
N PHE A 76 8.36 17.65 -6.79
CA PHE A 76 7.20 16.82 -6.50
C PHE A 76 7.53 15.33 -6.46
N ASP A 77 6.56 14.54 -6.02
CA ASP A 77 6.50 13.10 -6.22
C ASP A 77 5.10 12.67 -6.70
N LEU A 78 5.02 11.49 -7.31
CA LEU A 78 3.78 10.85 -7.73
C LEU A 78 3.41 9.74 -6.74
N ARG A 79 2.18 9.77 -6.23
CA ARG A 79 1.58 8.67 -5.46
C ARG A 79 0.70 7.83 -6.36
N GLN A 80 1.09 6.58 -6.57
CA GLN A 80 0.32 5.58 -7.27
C GLN A 80 -0.22 4.50 -6.31
N TRP A 81 -1.45 4.06 -6.50
CA TRP A 81 -1.98 2.88 -5.80
C TRP A 81 -1.90 1.60 -6.65
N ILE A 82 -1.52 0.51 -6.01
CA ILE A 82 -1.64 -0.84 -6.59
C ILE A 82 -2.26 -1.78 -5.55
N LEU A 83 -3.00 -2.78 -6.03
CA LEU A 83 -3.60 -3.81 -5.21
C LEU A 83 -2.99 -5.17 -5.55
N VAL A 84 -2.49 -5.88 -4.54
CA VAL A 84 -2.01 -7.26 -4.68
C VAL A 84 -3.05 -8.19 -4.09
N THR A 85 -3.56 -9.10 -4.90
CA THR A 85 -4.62 -10.06 -4.52
C THR A 85 -4.09 -11.48 -4.30
N SER A 86 -2.88 -11.75 -4.77
CA SER A 86 -2.20 -13.02 -4.54
C SER A 86 -0.70 -12.85 -4.75
N TRP A 87 0.08 -13.59 -3.98
CA TRP A 87 1.53 -13.77 -4.16
C TRP A 87 1.89 -15.08 -4.86
N SER A 88 0.90 -15.94 -5.13
CA SER A 88 1.07 -17.22 -5.82
C SER A 88 -0.20 -17.62 -6.59
N PRO A 89 -0.28 -17.32 -7.89
CA PRO A 89 0.66 -16.48 -8.64
C PRO A 89 0.60 -15.01 -8.18
N LEU A 90 1.74 -14.31 -8.24
CA LEU A 90 1.77 -12.86 -8.03
C LEU A 90 0.77 -12.15 -8.97
N THR A 91 -0.25 -11.53 -8.40
CA THR A 91 -1.36 -10.90 -9.13
C THR A 91 -1.48 -9.45 -8.68
N ILE A 92 -1.12 -8.52 -9.57
CA ILE A 92 -1.00 -7.08 -9.33
C ILE A 92 -2.04 -6.35 -10.16
N TRP A 93 -2.82 -5.51 -9.49
CA TRP A 93 -3.80 -4.62 -10.09
C TRP A 93 -3.31 -3.18 -9.97
N TRP A 94 -3.46 -2.41 -11.04
CA TRP A 94 -3.06 -1.01 -11.13
C TRP A 94 -4.30 -0.12 -11.07
N PHE A 95 -4.28 0.88 -10.20
CA PHE A 95 -5.34 1.89 -10.18
C PHE A 95 -5.06 2.95 -11.26
N ASP A 96 -6.06 3.27 -12.06
CA ASP A 96 -5.98 4.09 -13.28
C ASP A 96 -5.55 5.55 -13.06
N GLU A 97 -5.76 6.09 -11.85
CA GLU A 97 -5.35 7.44 -11.48
C GLU A 97 -4.30 7.47 -10.36
N CYS A 98 -3.26 8.27 -10.55
CA CYS A 98 -2.37 8.72 -9.48
C CYS A 98 -2.65 10.18 -9.10
N TYR A 99 -1.91 10.68 -8.11
CA TYR A 99 -1.87 12.12 -7.82
C TYR A 99 -0.44 12.59 -7.55
N VAL A 100 -0.22 13.87 -7.83
CA VAL A 100 1.05 14.57 -7.64
C VAL A 100 1.03 15.28 -6.30
N ARG A 101 2.15 15.22 -5.57
CA ARG A 101 2.36 15.95 -4.31
C ARG A 101 3.51 16.92 -4.47
N PHE A 102 3.26 18.21 -4.34
CA PHE A 102 4.27 19.24 -4.45
C PHE A 102 4.93 19.54 -3.10
N CYS A 103 6.21 19.89 -3.15
CA CYS A 103 6.91 20.55 -2.06
C CYS A 103 6.32 21.95 -1.85
N ALA A 104 6.31 22.44 -0.60
CA ALA A 104 5.71 23.74 -0.29
C ALA A 104 6.54 24.92 -0.81
N GLU A 105 7.85 24.75 -0.99
CA GLU A 105 8.79 25.80 -1.37
C GLU A 105 9.61 25.48 -2.61
N ASP A 106 10.10 26.53 -3.27
CA ASP A 106 10.94 26.46 -4.47
C ASP A 106 12.16 25.58 -4.24
N TYR A 107 12.37 24.65 -5.17
CA TYR A 107 13.49 23.73 -5.13
C TYR A 107 14.80 24.48 -5.24
N ASP A 108 15.68 24.23 -4.27
CA ASP A 108 17.05 24.70 -4.31
C ASP A 108 17.94 23.53 -3.92
N GLY A 109 18.66 22.98 -4.89
CA GLY A 109 19.58 21.86 -4.68
C GLY A 109 20.78 22.21 -3.78
N THR A 110 20.99 23.50 -3.46
CA THR A 110 22.07 24.02 -2.60
C THR A 110 21.66 24.14 -1.11
N ASP A 111 20.37 24.29 -0.81
CA ASP A 111 19.82 24.37 0.56
C ASP A 111 19.25 23.01 1.03
N THR A 112 20.12 22.16 1.58
CA THR A 112 19.73 20.82 2.07
C THR A 112 19.05 20.82 3.44
N GLU A 113 19.04 21.95 4.15
CA GLU A 113 18.50 22.04 5.51
C GLU A 113 16.99 22.30 5.50
N ASN A 114 16.52 23.07 4.52
CA ASN A 114 15.11 23.34 4.35
C ASN A 114 14.37 22.15 3.74
N LYS A 115 13.73 21.37 4.63
CA LYS A 115 12.94 20.19 4.27
C LYS A 115 11.75 20.51 3.36
N PHE A 116 11.19 21.72 3.41
CA PHE A 116 10.01 22.10 2.63
C PHE A 116 10.28 22.22 1.14
N LYS A 117 11.57 22.33 0.74
CA LYS A 117 12.04 22.30 -0.65
C LYS A 117 12.27 20.90 -1.20
N HIS A 118 12.32 19.89 -0.32
CA HIS A 118 12.86 18.58 -0.64
C HIS A 118 11.90 17.42 -0.35
N LEU A 119 10.95 17.62 0.58
CA LEU A 119 9.99 16.63 1.02
C LEU A 119 8.57 17.10 0.72
N SER A 120 7.92 16.39 -0.20
CA SER A 120 6.56 16.63 -0.70
C SER A 120 5.47 15.96 0.14
N ASN A 121 5.82 15.26 1.22
CA ASN A 121 4.83 14.68 2.12
C ASN A 121 3.94 15.78 2.71
N ASN A 122 2.62 15.67 2.53
CA ASN A 122 1.66 16.66 3.06
C ASN A 122 1.81 16.89 4.58
N SER A 123 2.18 15.85 5.33
CA SER A 123 2.48 15.92 6.77
C SER A 123 3.65 16.83 7.15
N ILE A 124 4.52 17.17 6.20
CA ILE A 124 5.62 18.12 6.35
C ILE A 124 5.24 19.43 5.69
N ALA A 125 4.82 19.37 4.42
CA ALA A 125 4.50 20.55 3.61
C ALA A 125 3.50 21.49 4.30
N LYS A 126 2.47 20.95 4.97
CA LYS A 126 1.45 21.73 5.70
C LYS A 126 1.98 22.63 6.81
N HIS A 127 3.21 22.41 7.27
CA HIS A 127 3.85 23.21 8.31
C HIS A 127 4.73 24.34 7.75
N SER A 128 4.89 24.45 6.42
CA SER A 128 5.52 25.63 5.81
C SER A 128 4.57 26.82 5.87
N THR A 129 5.11 28.00 6.13
CA THR A 129 4.38 29.27 6.06
C THR A 129 3.84 29.57 4.66
N ASN A 130 4.45 28.97 3.62
CA ASN A 130 4.05 29.17 2.23
C ASN A 130 2.99 28.18 1.73
N PHE A 131 2.57 27.23 2.56
CA PHE A 131 1.71 26.13 2.14
C PHE A 131 0.40 26.59 1.48
N ASN A 132 -0.23 27.64 2.02
CA ASN A 132 -1.50 28.18 1.51
C ASN A 132 -1.35 29.44 0.64
N THR A 133 -0.17 30.07 0.62
CA THR A 133 0.02 31.38 -0.03
C THR A 133 0.59 31.27 -1.44
N ARG A 134 1.36 30.22 -1.73
CA ARG A 134 1.93 29.92 -3.05
C ARG A 134 1.70 28.45 -3.41
N CYS A 135 0.45 28.00 -3.30
CA CYS A 135 0.13 26.61 -3.58
C CYS A 135 0.05 26.31 -5.08
N ILE A 136 0.53 25.13 -5.48
CA ILE A 136 0.32 24.58 -6.81
C ILE A 136 -0.87 23.62 -6.74
N GLY A 137 -2.03 24.11 -7.17
CA GLY A 137 -3.30 23.43 -6.93
C GLY A 137 -3.70 23.46 -5.46
N GLU A 138 -4.98 23.19 -5.19
CA GLU A 138 -5.51 23.22 -3.84
C GLU A 138 -4.85 22.15 -2.96
N GLY A 139 -4.18 22.59 -1.89
CA GLY A 139 -3.44 21.71 -0.98
C GLY A 139 -2.11 21.17 -1.54
N ASN A 140 -1.50 21.85 -2.53
CA ASN A 140 -0.24 21.43 -3.16
C ASN A 140 -0.32 20.05 -3.81
N MET A 141 -1.44 19.77 -4.48
CA MET A 141 -1.66 18.52 -5.20
C MET A 141 -2.29 18.77 -6.56
N TRP A 142 -1.90 17.95 -7.53
CA TRP A 142 -2.60 17.79 -8.81
C TRP A 142 -3.09 16.36 -8.96
N ASP A 143 -4.16 16.19 -9.72
CA ASP A 143 -4.50 14.89 -10.26
C ASP A 143 -3.65 14.54 -11.49
N GLN A 144 -3.74 13.28 -11.89
CA GLN A 144 -2.99 12.74 -13.02
C GLN A 144 -3.26 13.49 -14.32
N GLU A 145 -4.51 13.82 -14.63
CA GLU A 145 -4.85 14.46 -15.92
C GLU A 145 -4.28 15.87 -16.00
N THR A 146 -4.37 16.64 -14.92
CA THR A 146 -3.74 17.97 -14.83
C THR A 146 -2.24 17.87 -15.08
N PHE A 147 -1.58 16.88 -14.48
CA PHE A 147 -0.16 16.64 -14.66
C PHE A 147 0.20 16.19 -16.08
N ALA A 148 -0.56 15.25 -16.66
CA ALA A 148 -0.35 14.78 -18.02
C ALA A 148 -0.51 15.92 -19.04
N CYS A 149 -1.54 16.76 -18.87
CA CYS A 149 -1.73 17.97 -19.67
C CYS A 149 -0.52 18.92 -19.56
N HIS A 150 -0.02 19.16 -18.34
CA HIS A 150 1.19 19.95 -18.14
C HIS A 150 2.40 19.37 -18.87
N LEU A 151 2.62 18.06 -18.81
CA LEU A 151 3.74 17.41 -19.51
C LEU A 151 3.62 17.56 -21.04
N ARG A 152 2.42 17.45 -21.60
CA ARG A 152 2.18 17.68 -23.05
C ARG A 152 2.47 19.11 -23.45
N LEU A 153 2.06 20.09 -22.62
CA LEU A 153 2.33 21.50 -22.87
C LEU A 153 3.83 21.83 -22.85
N VAL A 154 4.57 21.30 -21.88
CA VAL A 154 6.01 21.54 -21.76
C VAL A 154 6.81 20.75 -22.79
N GLY A 155 6.39 19.52 -23.10
CA GLY A 155 7.03 18.66 -24.11
C GLY A 155 6.76 19.07 -25.56
N GLY A 156 5.62 19.73 -25.82
CA GLY A 156 5.25 20.26 -27.13
C GLY A 156 5.85 21.63 -27.45
N ASP A 157 6.58 22.26 -26.53
CA ASP A 157 7.31 23.49 -26.80
C ASP A 157 8.53 23.18 -27.70
N ALA A 158 8.45 23.57 -28.97
CA ALA A 158 9.51 23.34 -29.95
C ALA A 158 10.88 23.95 -29.57
N SER A 159 10.92 24.88 -28.61
CA SER A 159 12.15 25.48 -28.10
C SER A 159 12.88 24.63 -27.04
N SER A 160 12.19 23.66 -26.44
CA SER A 160 12.70 22.79 -25.37
C SER A 160 13.04 21.37 -25.85
N ASN A 161 13.14 21.15 -27.16
CA ASN A 161 13.17 19.84 -27.82
C ASN A 161 14.37 18.94 -27.42
N ASP A 162 14.29 18.41 -26.20
CA ASP A 162 15.17 17.43 -25.57
C ASP A 162 14.76 15.99 -25.92
N GLY A 163 13.94 15.80 -26.97
CA GLY A 163 13.50 14.48 -27.44
C GLY A 163 12.34 13.86 -26.66
N TRP A 164 11.43 14.68 -26.14
CA TRP A 164 10.19 14.21 -25.51
C TRP A 164 9.16 13.77 -26.57
N THR A 165 8.27 12.85 -26.21
CA THR A 165 7.17 12.42 -27.09
C THR A 165 5.98 13.37 -26.98
N ASP A 166 5.02 13.28 -27.90
CA ASP A 166 3.81 14.11 -27.89
C ASP A 166 2.93 13.86 -26.64
N ASP A 167 2.90 12.63 -26.12
CA ASP A 167 2.27 12.30 -24.84
C ASP A 167 3.26 11.63 -23.86
N PRO A 168 4.12 12.43 -23.19
CA PRO A 168 5.17 11.89 -22.32
C PRO A 168 4.64 11.02 -21.19
N TRP A 169 3.42 11.32 -20.71
CA TRP A 169 2.77 10.54 -19.66
C TRP A 169 2.49 9.11 -20.12
N SER A 170 1.73 8.98 -21.21
CA SER A 170 1.28 7.68 -21.74
C SER A 170 2.41 6.89 -22.37
N ASP A 171 3.32 7.55 -23.08
CA ASP A 171 4.39 6.88 -23.83
C ASP A 171 5.58 6.48 -22.96
N VAL A 172 5.86 7.25 -21.90
CA VAL A 172 7.10 7.12 -21.13
C VAL A 172 6.85 6.87 -19.65
N VAL A 173 6.18 7.80 -18.96
CA VAL A 173 6.06 7.80 -17.49
C VAL A 173 5.29 6.57 -17.01
N LEU A 174 4.04 6.41 -17.48
CA LEU A 174 3.13 5.37 -17.03
C LEU A 174 3.70 3.95 -17.27
N PRO A 175 4.16 3.59 -18.49
CA PRO A 175 4.73 2.26 -18.74
C PRO A 175 5.98 1.99 -17.89
N LYS A 176 6.82 2.99 -17.63
CA LYS A 176 8.02 2.83 -16.80
C LYS A 176 7.67 2.68 -15.31
N MET A 177 6.69 3.42 -14.79
CA MET A 177 6.19 3.24 -13.42
C MET A 177 5.61 1.84 -13.25
N GLN A 178 4.76 1.40 -14.16
CA GLN A 178 4.17 0.05 -14.16
C GLN A 178 5.25 -1.05 -14.16
N ARG A 179 6.26 -0.94 -15.03
CA ARG A 179 7.39 -1.88 -15.04
C ARG A 179 8.18 -1.87 -13.73
N ALA A 180 8.43 -0.70 -13.14
CA ALA A 180 9.12 -0.58 -11.86
C ALA A 180 8.31 -1.23 -10.72
N ALA A 181 6.99 -1.04 -10.68
CA ALA A 181 6.10 -1.68 -9.71
C ALA A 181 6.15 -3.22 -9.80
N VAL A 182 6.03 -3.76 -11.02
CA VAL A 182 6.08 -5.21 -11.25
C VAL A 182 7.44 -5.77 -10.83
N ASN A 183 8.55 -5.13 -11.22
CA ASN A 183 9.89 -5.58 -10.85
C ASN A 183 10.11 -5.53 -9.32
N ALA A 184 9.64 -4.49 -8.65
CA ALA A 184 9.75 -4.35 -7.20
C ALA A 184 9.02 -5.50 -6.49
N LEU A 185 7.77 -5.77 -6.84
CA LEU A 185 7.00 -6.86 -6.21
C LEU A 185 7.55 -8.25 -6.58
N ARG A 186 7.97 -8.46 -7.83
CA ARG A 186 8.62 -9.73 -8.24
C ARG A 186 9.89 -10.02 -7.44
N SER A 187 10.67 -8.99 -7.10
CA SER A 187 11.88 -9.16 -6.28
C SER A 187 11.58 -9.61 -4.85
N ALA A 188 10.37 -9.29 -4.34
CA ALA A 188 9.91 -9.71 -3.01
C ALA A 188 9.17 -11.05 -3.01
N GLU A 189 8.79 -11.57 -4.18
CA GLU A 189 7.91 -12.73 -4.33
C GLU A 189 8.49 -14.01 -3.70
N GLY A 190 9.82 -14.17 -3.69
CA GLY A 190 10.49 -15.32 -3.05
C GLY A 190 10.54 -15.25 -1.53
N SER A 191 10.41 -14.06 -0.95
CA SER A 191 10.52 -13.82 0.49
C SER A 191 9.17 -13.84 1.20
N ILE A 192 8.07 -13.75 0.43
CA ILE A 192 6.73 -13.73 0.99
C ILE A 192 6.23 -15.17 1.06
N PRO A 193 5.91 -15.68 2.27
CA PRO A 193 5.35 -17.01 2.43
C PRO A 193 4.12 -17.15 1.55
N ASN A 194 3.91 -18.33 1.01
CA ASN A 194 2.77 -18.62 0.16
C ASN A 194 1.48 -18.25 0.92
N THR A 195 0.90 -17.09 0.59
CA THR A 195 -0.17 -16.51 1.40
C THR A 195 -1.39 -17.41 1.32
N GLN A 196 -2.02 -17.64 2.47
CA GLN A 196 -3.29 -18.35 2.54
C GLN A 196 -4.32 -17.68 1.62
N HIS A 197 -5.24 -18.48 1.08
CA HIS A 197 -6.32 -17.98 0.22
C HIS A 197 -7.11 -16.87 0.93
N GLY A 198 -7.42 -15.79 0.21
CA GLY A 198 -8.27 -14.70 0.72
C GLY A 198 -7.54 -13.49 1.32
N CYS A 199 -6.21 -13.42 1.24
CA CYS A 199 -5.45 -12.21 1.62
C CYS A 199 -5.25 -11.27 0.42
N PHE A 200 -5.35 -9.97 0.67
CA PHE A 200 -5.00 -8.92 -0.28
C PHE A 200 -4.28 -7.78 0.45
N ALA A 201 -3.55 -6.95 -0.30
CA ALA A 201 -2.86 -5.79 0.24
C ALA A 201 -2.89 -4.61 -0.75
N LEU A 202 -3.32 -3.45 -0.27
CA LEU A 202 -3.21 -2.18 -0.98
C LEU A 202 -1.85 -1.54 -0.64
N TYR A 203 -1.13 -1.13 -1.67
CA TYR A 203 0.16 -0.44 -1.56
C TYR A 203 0.09 0.95 -2.20
N GLY A 204 0.85 1.89 -1.65
CA GLY A 204 1.13 3.18 -2.27
C GLY A 204 2.58 3.25 -2.73
N LEU A 205 2.82 3.53 -4.00
CA LEU A 205 4.16 3.63 -4.57
C LEU A 205 4.46 5.11 -4.82
N ASP A 206 5.64 5.54 -4.40
CA ASP A 206 6.08 6.93 -4.52
C ASP A 206 7.15 7.00 -5.61
N TYR A 207 6.95 7.85 -6.61
CA TYR A 207 7.90 8.02 -7.72
C TYR A 207 8.36 9.47 -7.83
N ALA A 208 9.59 9.69 -8.29
CA ALA A 208 10.07 10.99 -8.73
C ALA A 208 10.51 10.93 -10.19
N LEU A 209 10.42 12.06 -10.90
CA LEU A 209 10.91 12.19 -12.27
C LEU A 209 12.23 12.98 -12.28
N SER A 210 13.14 12.65 -13.20
CA SER A 210 14.38 13.39 -13.45
C SER A 210 14.14 14.54 -14.45
N ALA A 211 14.96 15.58 -14.39
CA ALA A 211 14.94 16.68 -15.35
C ALA A 211 15.43 16.25 -16.76
N SER A 212 16.32 15.26 -16.86
CA SER A 212 16.91 14.83 -18.15
C SER A 212 15.98 14.00 -19.04
N GLY A 213 14.70 13.90 -18.65
CA GLY A 213 13.67 13.12 -19.30
C GLY A 213 12.71 12.55 -18.24
N PRO A 214 11.46 12.26 -18.62
CA PRO A 214 10.41 11.87 -17.69
C PRO A 214 10.54 10.40 -17.24
N ASP A 215 11.77 9.97 -16.93
CA ASP A 215 12.09 8.67 -16.37
C ASP A 215 11.68 8.60 -14.90
N PRO A 216 10.71 7.74 -14.54
CA PRO A 216 10.27 7.59 -13.16
C PRO A 216 11.24 6.72 -12.36
N TRP A 217 11.63 7.24 -11.19
CA TRP A 217 12.42 6.56 -10.18
C TRP A 217 11.51 6.18 -9.02
N LEU A 218 11.36 4.87 -8.78
CA LEU A 218 10.65 4.37 -7.61
C LEU A 218 11.43 4.73 -6.34
N LEU A 219 10.81 5.50 -5.44
CA LEU A 219 11.41 5.99 -4.20
C LEU A 219 11.18 5.03 -3.04
N GLU A 220 9.94 4.55 -2.89
CA GLU A 220 9.50 3.63 -1.84
C GLU A 220 8.18 2.94 -2.18
N VAL A 221 7.91 1.83 -1.48
CA VAL A 221 6.62 1.12 -1.50
C VAL A 221 6.06 1.15 -0.09
N ASN A 222 4.96 1.87 0.09
CA ASN A 222 4.27 2.04 1.35
C ASN A 222 3.23 0.94 1.56
N SER A 223 3.44 0.08 2.56
CA SER A 223 2.37 -0.75 3.12
C SER A 223 1.42 0.14 3.92
N SER A 224 0.11 0.07 3.65
CA SER A 224 -0.91 0.94 4.26
C SER A 224 -0.77 2.42 3.87
N PRO A 225 -0.97 2.77 2.58
CA PRO A 225 -0.97 4.17 2.16
C PRO A 225 -2.03 4.98 2.92
N CYS A 226 -1.75 6.28 3.14
CA CYS A 226 -2.72 7.18 3.77
C CYS A 226 -3.95 7.35 2.87
N LEU A 227 -5.13 7.25 3.48
CA LEU A 227 -6.45 7.39 2.83
C LEU A 227 -7.22 8.61 3.36
N GLU A 228 -6.52 9.58 3.93
CA GLU A 228 -7.12 10.81 4.43
C GLU A 228 -7.55 11.71 3.26
N HIS A 229 -8.73 12.32 3.38
CA HIS A 229 -9.29 13.26 2.41
C HIS A 229 -8.70 14.66 2.62
N SER A 230 -7.37 14.76 2.59
CA SER A 230 -6.64 15.96 2.99
C SER A 230 -6.74 17.14 2.00
N THR A 231 -7.15 16.85 0.76
CA THR A 231 -7.28 17.81 -0.35
C THR A 231 -8.47 17.39 -1.22
N PRO A 232 -9.02 18.28 -2.08
CA PRO A 232 -10.08 17.90 -3.01
C PRO A 232 -9.70 16.72 -3.91
N VAL A 233 -8.43 16.63 -4.33
CA VAL A 233 -7.90 15.52 -5.13
C VAL A 233 -8.05 14.19 -4.37
N THR A 234 -7.57 14.14 -3.12
CA THR A 234 -7.66 12.90 -2.31
C THR A 234 -9.09 12.60 -1.86
N ALA A 235 -9.91 13.62 -1.60
CA ALA A 235 -11.33 13.48 -1.27
C ALA A 235 -12.15 12.87 -2.43
N ARG A 236 -11.76 13.13 -3.69
CA ARG A 236 -12.34 12.50 -4.89
C ARG A 236 -11.80 11.09 -5.11
N LEU A 237 -10.48 10.93 -5.06
CA LEU A 237 -9.82 9.69 -5.50
C LEU A 237 -9.92 8.54 -4.49
N VAL A 238 -9.81 8.83 -3.19
CA VAL A 238 -9.79 7.77 -2.17
C VAL A 238 -11.09 6.96 -2.15
N PRO A 239 -12.30 7.57 -2.13
CA PRO A 239 -13.54 6.81 -2.17
C PRO A 239 -13.65 5.93 -3.42
N ARG A 240 -13.28 6.47 -4.59
CA ARG A 240 -13.34 5.73 -5.86
C ARG A 240 -12.37 4.55 -5.89
N MET A 241 -11.17 4.72 -5.36
CA MET A 241 -10.18 3.66 -5.21
C MET A 241 -10.67 2.57 -4.25
N MET A 242 -11.28 2.96 -3.12
CA MET A 242 -11.81 1.99 -2.14
C MET A 242 -13.00 1.19 -2.69
N GLU A 243 -13.89 1.83 -3.45
CA GLU A 243 -14.98 1.12 -4.13
C GLU A 243 -14.43 0.14 -5.17
N SER A 244 -13.48 0.59 -5.99
CA SER A 244 -12.83 -0.25 -7.00
C SER A 244 -12.09 -1.44 -6.35
N LEU A 245 -11.44 -1.22 -5.21
CA LEU A 245 -10.80 -2.28 -4.42
C LEU A 245 -11.84 -3.33 -3.99
N ALA A 246 -13.00 -2.90 -3.48
CA ALA A 246 -14.07 -3.81 -3.09
C ALA A 246 -14.57 -4.64 -4.27
N ARG A 247 -14.75 -4.03 -5.46
CA ARG A 247 -15.12 -4.75 -6.68
C ARG A 247 -14.09 -5.84 -7.05
N VAL A 248 -12.79 -5.54 -6.96
CA VAL A 248 -11.74 -6.54 -7.24
C VAL A 248 -11.76 -7.69 -6.22
N VAL A 249 -11.88 -7.37 -4.93
CA VAL A 249 -11.69 -8.35 -3.84
C VAL A 249 -12.94 -9.18 -3.56
N VAL A 250 -14.13 -8.56 -3.63
CA VAL A 250 -15.42 -9.18 -3.30
C VAL A 250 -16.10 -9.72 -4.54
N ASP A 251 -16.24 -8.87 -5.57
CA ASP A 251 -17.03 -9.22 -6.77
C ASP A 251 -16.20 -9.99 -7.80
N GLY A 252 -14.87 -9.81 -7.79
CA GLY A 252 -13.88 -10.49 -8.64
C GLY A 252 -13.69 -11.99 -8.40
N SER A 253 -14.76 -12.66 -7.96
CA SER A 253 -14.87 -14.11 -7.76
C SER A 253 -14.46 -14.91 -9.00
N ASP A 254 -14.62 -14.36 -10.20
CA ASP A 254 -14.03 -14.86 -11.44
C ASP A 254 -12.84 -13.99 -11.88
N ARG A 255 -11.65 -14.58 -11.79
CA ARG A 255 -10.32 -14.00 -11.95
C ARG A 255 -9.99 -13.55 -13.39
N HIS A 256 -10.99 -13.17 -14.17
CA HIS A 256 -10.86 -12.79 -15.57
C HIS A 256 -10.35 -11.36 -15.70
N ALA A 257 -9.40 -11.13 -16.62
CA ALA A 257 -8.82 -9.82 -16.88
C ALA A 257 -9.80 -8.79 -17.50
N ALA A 258 -11.03 -9.20 -17.81
CA ALA A 258 -11.96 -8.46 -18.67
C ALA A 258 -13.21 -7.90 -17.95
N GLY A 259 -13.22 -7.86 -16.61
CA GLY A 259 -14.31 -7.26 -15.84
C GLY A 259 -14.15 -5.74 -15.66
N ASP A 260 -15.27 -5.03 -15.45
CA ASP A 260 -15.27 -3.65 -14.96
C ASP A 260 -15.00 -3.65 -13.45
N TYR A 261 -13.77 -3.36 -13.07
CA TYR A 261 -13.35 -3.25 -11.68
C TYR A 261 -13.26 -1.78 -11.23
N GLY A 262 -14.02 -0.90 -11.87
CA GLY A 262 -13.94 0.54 -11.67
C GLY A 262 -12.59 1.06 -12.17
N GLY A 263 -11.78 1.61 -11.26
CA GLY A 263 -10.46 2.15 -11.59
C GLY A 263 -9.32 1.14 -11.56
N PHE A 264 -9.53 -0.11 -11.11
CA PHE A 264 -8.46 -1.11 -11.13
C PHE A 264 -8.42 -1.88 -12.45
N SER A 265 -7.23 -2.08 -12.99
CA SER A 265 -6.97 -2.96 -14.14
C SER A 265 -5.89 -3.98 -13.79
N LEU A 266 -5.98 -5.19 -14.37
CA LEU A 266 -4.97 -6.22 -14.14
C LEU A 266 -3.66 -5.80 -14.84
N LEU A 267 -2.64 -5.49 -14.05
CA LEU A 267 -1.33 -5.08 -14.56
C LEU A 267 -0.42 -6.28 -14.82
N TYR A 268 -0.41 -7.24 -13.91
CA TYR A 268 0.48 -8.38 -14.00
C TYR A 268 -0.11 -9.60 -13.31
N ARG A 269 0.02 -10.76 -13.96
CA ARG A 269 -0.25 -12.07 -13.37
C ARG A 269 0.92 -12.99 -13.68
N GLY A 270 1.63 -13.40 -12.63
CA GLY A 270 2.74 -14.34 -12.74
C GLY A 270 2.28 -15.75 -13.11
N PRO A 271 3.22 -16.64 -13.45
CA PRO A 271 2.91 -18.05 -13.66
C PRO A 271 2.40 -18.67 -12.37
N ALA A 272 1.40 -19.56 -12.49
CA ALA A 272 0.92 -20.33 -11.35
C ALA A 272 2.07 -21.18 -10.78
N LYS A 273 2.42 -20.98 -9.51
CA LYS A 273 3.34 -21.87 -8.81
C LYS A 273 2.57 -23.12 -8.40
N ALA A 274 3.15 -24.29 -8.65
CA ALA A 274 2.61 -25.54 -8.11
C ALA A 274 2.63 -25.44 -6.58
N VAL A 275 1.45 -25.23 -5.99
CA VAL A 275 1.30 -25.30 -4.55
C VAL A 275 1.35 -26.79 -4.22
N HIS A 276 2.41 -27.25 -3.56
CA HIS A 276 2.41 -28.57 -2.94
C HIS A 276 1.39 -28.53 -1.81
N ILE A 277 0.13 -28.81 -2.12
CA ILE A 277 -0.90 -29.06 -1.12
C ILE A 277 -0.40 -30.31 -0.38
N PRO A 278 -0.03 -30.23 0.91
CA PRO A 278 0.23 -31.45 1.66
C PRO A 278 -1.03 -32.28 1.54
N SER A 279 -0.93 -33.45 0.93
CA SER A 279 -2.00 -34.43 0.93
C SER A 279 -2.20 -34.85 2.38
N TYR A 280 -3.07 -34.13 3.09
CA TYR A 280 -3.69 -34.66 4.28
C TYR A 280 -4.55 -35.81 3.76
N SER A 281 -3.97 -37.02 3.77
CA SER A 281 -4.77 -38.23 3.79
C SER A 281 -5.62 -38.12 5.05
N LEU A 282 -6.86 -37.66 4.86
CA LEU A 282 -7.91 -37.93 5.83
C LEU A 282 -7.98 -39.46 5.88
N ASN A 283 -7.28 -40.06 6.85
CA ASN A 283 -7.70 -41.36 7.34
C ASN A 283 -9.20 -41.23 7.58
N ALA A 284 -9.96 -42.07 6.88
CA ALA A 284 -11.42 -42.05 6.85
C ALA A 284 -11.98 -42.28 8.27
N GLY A 285 -12.01 -41.21 9.06
CA GLY A 285 -12.84 -41.07 10.25
C GLY A 285 -14.04 -40.26 9.81
N THR A 286 -15.18 -40.93 9.71
CA THR A 286 -16.50 -40.34 9.45
C THR A 286 -16.72 -39.11 10.33
N LEU A 287 -16.81 -37.94 9.69
CA LEU A 287 -17.34 -36.73 10.31
C LEU A 287 -18.86 -36.84 10.33
N GLU A 288 -19.44 -37.17 11.48
CA GLU A 288 -20.88 -37.09 11.71
C GLU A 288 -21.27 -35.70 12.20
N VAL A 289 -22.31 -35.14 11.58
CA VAL A 289 -22.99 -33.93 12.07
C VAL A 289 -24.05 -34.37 13.07
N VAL A 290 -23.79 -34.16 14.36
CA VAL A 290 -24.81 -34.33 15.42
C VAL A 290 -25.41 -32.97 15.74
N GLY A 291 -26.66 -32.77 15.35
CA GLY A 291 -27.45 -31.60 15.70
C GLY A 291 -28.94 -31.93 15.69
N HIS A 292 -29.68 -31.42 16.67
CA HIS A 292 -31.14 -31.43 16.62
C HIS A 292 -31.61 -30.21 15.83
N GLY A 293 -32.43 -30.44 14.81
CA GLY A 293 -33.07 -29.36 14.06
C GLY A 293 -33.91 -28.49 15.00
N LEU A 294 -33.76 -27.17 14.90
CA LEU A 294 -34.63 -26.24 15.59
C LEU A 294 -36.04 -26.36 14.98
N ILE A 295 -36.95 -26.97 15.73
CA ILE A 295 -38.37 -27.02 15.37
C ILE A 295 -38.92 -25.61 15.54
N SER A 296 -39.24 -24.96 14.43
CA SER A 296 -40.08 -23.77 14.43
C SER A 296 -41.48 -24.18 14.85
N THR A 297 -41.88 -23.84 16.08
CA THR A 297 -43.28 -23.87 16.49
C THR A 297 -43.98 -22.65 15.89
N GLY A 298 -44.33 -22.76 14.61
CA GLY A 298 -45.27 -21.87 13.94
C GLY A 298 -46.62 -22.55 13.87
N ASP A 299 -47.50 -22.18 14.79
CA ASP A 299 -48.92 -22.50 14.77
C ASP A 299 -49.57 -21.86 13.53
N GLY A 300 -50.33 -22.63 12.75
CA GLY A 300 -50.87 -22.17 11.47
C GLY A 300 -51.30 -23.31 10.54
N SER A 301 -52.46 -23.87 10.83
CA SER A 301 -53.24 -24.82 10.02
C SER A 301 -53.46 -24.38 8.56
N VAL A 302 -53.17 -25.23 7.57
CA VAL A 302 -54.04 -25.47 6.39
C VAL A 302 -53.78 -26.89 5.82
N ASP A 303 -54.88 -27.54 5.41
CA ASP A 303 -55.12 -28.92 5.01
C ASP A 303 -54.23 -29.58 3.94
N ARG A 304 -54.09 -30.91 4.07
CA ARG A 304 -53.75 -31.87 2.99
C ARG A 304 -55.04 -32.43 2.36
N PRO A 305 -55.04 -32.81 1.06
CA PRO A 305 -55.01 -34.25 0.72
C PRO A 305 -54.36 -34.55 -0.67
N PRO A 306 -54.46 -35.77 -1.24
CA PRO A 306 -53.86 -37.03 -0.81
C PRO A 306 -52.84 -37.58 -1.85
N SER A 307 -52.44 -38.85 -1.65
CA SER A 307 -51.19 -39.50 -2.07
C SER A 307 -51.07 -40.13 -3.49
N ARG A 308 -49.79 -40.30 -3.91
CA ARG A 308 -49.13 -41.32 -4.79
C ARG A 308 -49.10 -41.10 -6.32
N PRO A 309 -48.17 -41.74 -7.09
CA PRO A 309 -47.02 -42.59 -6.73
C PRO A 309 -45.65 -42.15 -7.33
N LYS A 310 -44.59 -42.87 -6.94
CA LYS A 310 -43.21 -42.76 -7.45
C LYS A 310 -43.11 -43.20 -8.92
N THR A 311 -42.40 -42.43 -9.74
CA THR A 311 -41.73 -42.90 -10.97
C THR A 311 -40.39 -42.20 -11.15
N THR A 312 -39.53 -42.91 -11.85
CA THR A 312 -38.07 -42.91 -11.90
C THR A 312 -37.44 -41.85 -12.82
N ALA A 313 -36.20 -41.48 -12.47
CA ALA A 313 -35.08 -41.06 -13.34
C ALA A 313 -35.20 -39.77 -14.18
N ALA A 314 -34.38 -38.76 -13.84
CA ALA A 314 -33.30 -38.21 -14.68
C ALA A 314 -32.97 -36.75 -14.32
N GLY A 315 -31.68 -36.45 -14.10
CA GLY A 315 -31.04 -35.15 -14.36
C GLY A 315 -31.32 -33.98 -13.42
N GLY A 316 -30.25 -33.37 -12.88
CA GLY A 316 -30.31 -31.98 -12.39
C GLY A 316 -29.34 -31.65 -11.28
N LEU A 317 -28.24 -30.96 -11.62
CA LEU A 317 -27.44 -30.14 -10.72
C LEU A 317 -28.32 -29.08 -10.03
N MET A 318 -28.18 -28.89 -8.71
CA MET A 318 -28.43 -27.58 -8.09
C MET A 318 -27.63 -27.38 -6.80
N GLY A 319 -26.85 -26.29 -6.79
CA GLY A 319 -26.77 -25.29 -5.73
C GLY A 319 -26.45 -25.73 -4.31
N VAL A 320 -25.19 -25.56 -3.89
CA VAL A 320 -24.82 -25.45 -2.47
C VAL A 320 -24.47 -23.99 -2.18
N LEU A 321 -25.30 -23.32 -1.38
CA LEU A 321 -25.00 -22.04 -0.74
C LEU A 321 -23.93 -22.26 0.35
N PRO A 322 -22.94 -21.37 0.54
CA PRO A 322 -21.96 -21.55 1.62
C PRO A 322 -22.54 -21.06 2.95
N ALA A 323 -22.63 -21.97 3.92
CA ALA A 323 -22.86 -21.62 5.32
C ALA A 323 -21.54 -21.15 5.97
N VAL A 324 -21.59 -19.99 6.64
CA VAL A 324 -20.47 -19.44 7.43
C VAL A 324 -20.44 -20.14 8.80
N MET A 325 -19.29 -20.71 9.19
CA MET A 325 -19.09 -21.23 10.55
C MET A 325 -17.89 -20.54 11.24
N SER A 326 -18.15 -20.05 12.46
CA SER A 326 -17.14 -19.53 13.39
C SER A 326 -16.65 -20.65 14.31
N VAL A 327 -15.33 -20.79 14.45
CA VAL A 327 -14.71 -21.76 15.36
C VAL A 327 -14.31 -21.06 16.66
N LYS A 328 -14.95 -21.42 17.78
CA LYS A 328 -14.45 -21.11 19.14
C LYS A 328 -13.77 -22.36 19.72
N ARG A 329 -12.47 -22.27 20.03
CA ARG A 329 -11.77 -23.27 20.85
C ARG A 329 -12.26 -23.20 22.30
N ARG A 330 -12.79 -24.29 22.83
CA ARG A 330 -12.94 -24.52 24.28
C ARG A 330 -11.79 -25.40 24.76
N HIS A 331 -11.00 -24.91 25.72
CA HIS A 331 -10.13 -25.76 26.54
C HIS A 331 -10.95 -26.36 27.69
N HIS A 332 -10.74 -27.64 27.99
CA HIS A 332 -11.28 -28.29 29.18
C HIS A 332 -10.18 -28.60 30.21
N SER A 333 -10.47 -28.08 31.40
CA SER A 333 -9.95 -28.19 32.76
C SER A 333 -9.04 -29.35 33.19
N VAL A 334 -8.14 -29.02 34.14
CA VAL A 334 -7.66 -29.95 35.18
C VAL A 334 -8.05 -29.39 36.55
N SER A 335 -8.66 -30.23 37.39
CA SER A 335 -9.16 -29.93 38.75
C SER A 335 -8.07 -29.96 39.84
N PRO A 336 -8.33 -29.40 41.05
CA PRO A 336 -7.29 -29.01 42.02
C PRO A 336 -7.02 -30.05 43.13
N ARG A 337 -5.78 -30.08 43.64
CA ARG A 337 -5.41 -30.73 44.92
C ARG A 337 -5.45 -29.72 46.08
N LYS A 338 -6.04 -30.12 47.21
CA LYS A 338 -6.14 -29.38 48.49
C LYS A 338 -4.89 -29.53 49.38
N ARG A 339 -4.56 -28.44 50.10
CA ARG A 339 -4.17 -28.29 51.55
C ARG A 339 -3.07 -27.22 51.73
N PRO A 340 -2.85 -26.65 52.94
CA PRO A 340 -3.75 -25.83 53.76
C PRO A 340 -3.13 -24.44 54.09
N SER A 341 -3.90 -23.63 54.80
CA SER A 341 -3.71 -22.23 55.20
C SER A 341 -2.65 -21.96 56.29
N THR A 342 -1.98 -20.80 56.20
CA THR A 342 -1.64 -19.92 57.36
C THR A 342 -1.48 -18.45 56.89
N THR A 343 -2.29 -17.55 57.47
CA THR A 343 -2.03 -16.15 57.96
C THR A 343 -0.96 -15.28 57.27
N SER A 344 -1.05 -13.96 57.08
CA SER A 344 -1.97 -12.86 57.41
C SER A 344 -1.25 -11.57 56.96
N GLY A 345 -1.94 -10.51 56.54
CA GLY A 345 -1.32 -9.17 56.48
C GLY A 345 -1.84 -8.28 55.36
N ALA A 346 -2.74 -7.37 55.74
CA ALA A 346 -3.41 -6.39 54.88
C ALA A 346 -2.50 -5.24 54.42
N ALA A 347 -2.80 -4.64 53.27
CA ALA A 347 -2.87 -3.19 53.08
C ALA A 347 -3.51 -2.81 51.73
N THR A 348 -4.20 -1.68 51.75
CA THR A 348 -5.26 -1.23 50.83
C THR A 348 -4.74 -0.12 49.85
N ILE A 349 -5.58 0.24 48.84
CA ILE A 349 -5.74 1.56 48.14
C ILE A 349 -5.23 1.60 46.66
N PRO A 350 -5.90 2.29 45.68
CA PRO A 350 -7.32 2.34 45.31
C PRO A 350 -7.55 2.16 43.77
N ARG A 351 -8.82 2.03 43.37
CA ARG A 351 -9.29 2.17 41.96
C ARG A 351 -9.54 3.64 41.62
N VAL A 352 -9.10 4.09 40.45
CA VAL A 352 -9.54 5.33 39.80
C VAL A 352 -10.52 4.98 38.68
N VAL A 353 -11.69 5.62 38.69
CA VAL A 353 -12.78 5.54 37.71
C VAL A 353 -12.68 6.73 36.75
N PRO A 354 -13.00 6.59 35.46
CA PRO A 354 -12.94 7.71 34.51
C PRO A 354 -14.15 8.64 34.67
N VAL A 355 -13.90 9.95 34.68
CA VAL A 355 -14.92 10.99 34.60
C VAL A 355 -15.07 11.40 33.14
N ALA A 356 -16.32 11.42 32.69
CA ALA A 356 -16.73 11.98 31.41
C ALA A 356 -16.94 13.50 31.54
N SER A 357 -16.46 14.25 30.55
CA SER A 357 -17.03 15.50 30.03
C SER A 357 -16.37 15.82 28.71
#